data_AF-A0A2U1PGL2-F1
#
_entry.id   AF-A0A2U1PGL2-F1
#
_cell.length_a   1.000
_cell.length_b   1.000
_cell.length_c   1.000
_cell.angle_alpha   90.00
_cell.angle_beta   90.00
_cell.angle_gamma   90.00
#
_symmetry.space_group_name_H-M   'P 1'
#
loop_
_entity.id
_entity.type
_entity.pdbx_description
1 polymer ?
#
loop_
_entity_poly.entity_id
_entity_poly.type
_entity_poly.pdbx_seq_one_letter_code
_entity_poly.pdbx_strand_id
1 'polypeptide(L)'
;MGDFVKKLKTLKTEVEAEVPNHPSIEMGDVICEHFAISKPEEKTVNNPTRASNKENITEKERNKRRKSEKEKALGVKKKQKKPCGFCGEKTNLHTKTTCPKNPNARRMPKPKVS
;
A
#
# COMPACT_ATOMS: atom_id res chain seq x y z
N MET A 1 13.59 19.23 -39.13
CA MET A 1 12.53 18.55 -38.35
C MET A 1 11.74 17.53 -39.17
N GLY A 2 11.37 17.81 -40.42
CA GLY A 2 10.56 16.88 -41.24
C GLY A 2 11.21 15.51 -41.53
N ASP A 3 12.52 15.47 -41.76
CA ASP A 3 13.21 14.22 -42.11
C ASP A 3 13.32 13.24 -40.95
N PHE A 4 13.42 13.76 -39.72
CA PHE A 4 13.42 12.96 -38.50
C PHE A 4 12.06 12.28 -38.29
N VAL A 5 10.96 13.01 -38.53
CA VAL A 5 9.60 12.46 -38.43
C VAL A 5 9.35 11.40 -39.49
N LYS A 6 9.88 11.58 -40.72
CA LYS A 6 9.80 10.56 -41.77
C LYS A 6 10.52 9.27 -41.36
N LYS A 7 11.76 9.37 -40.87
CA LYS A 7 12.52 8.20 -40.38
C LYS A 7 11.81 7.46 -39.24
N LEU A 8 11.22 8.18 -38.29
CA LEU A 8 10.44 7.55 -37.22
C LEU A 8 9.21 6.79 -37.73
N LYS A 9 8.52 7.33 -38.73
CA LYS A 9 7.38 6.64 -39.33
C LYS A 9 7.80 5.34 -40.02
N THR A 10 8.90 5.36 -40.79
CA THR A 10 9.42 4.16 -41.47
C THR A 10 9.77 3.06 -40.48
N LEU A 11 10.53 3.40 -39.43
CA LEU A 11 10.91 2.48 -38.36
C LEU A 11 9.69 1.89 -37.66
N LYS A 12 8.65 2.68 -37.41
CA LYS A 12 7.42 2.19 -36.78
C LYS A 12 6.72 1.14 -37.65
N THR A 13 6.62 1.37 -38.97
CA THR A 13 6.04 0.39 -39.91
C THR A 13 6.87 -0.89 -40.04
N GLU A 14 8.21 -0.78 -40.03
CA GLU A 14 9.09 -1.97 -40.05
C GLU A 14 8.88 -2.81 -38.78
N VAL A 15 8.80 -2.17 -37.61
CA VAL A 15 8.53 -2.85 -36.34
C VAL A 15 7.12 -3.45 -36.29
N GLU A 16 6.08 -2.75 -36.78
CA GLU A 16 4.71 -3.29 -36.82
C GLU A 16 4.56 -4.45 -37.83
N ALA A 17 5.39 -4.50 -38.88
CA ALA A 17 5.39 -5.60 -39.85
C ALA A 17 6.20 -6.82 -39.35
N GLU A 18 7.29 -6.60 -38.61
CA GLU A 18 8.07 -7.68 -37.99
C GLU A 18 7.37 -8.30 -36.79
N VAL A 19 6.60 -7.50 -36.02
CA VAL A 19 5.81 -8.02 -34.89
C VAL A 19 4.56 -8.68 -35.48
N PRO A 20 4.46 -10.02 -35.48
CA PRO A 20 3.25 -10.66 -35.92
C PRO A 20 2.13 -10.18 -35.01
N ASN A 21 1.03 -9.69 -35.60
CA ASN A 21 -0.22 -9.59 -34.87
C ASN A 21 -0.63 -11.02 -34.51
N HIS A 22 -0.13 -11.51 -33.37
CA HIS A 22 -0.64 -12.75 -32.81
C HIS A 22 -2.14 -12.54 -32.63
N PRO A 23 -3.00 -13.46 -33.11
CA PRO A 23 -4.38 -13.42 -32.70
C PRO A 23 -4.39 -13.33 -31.18
N SER A 24 -5.22 -12.45 -30.63
CA SER A 24 -5.43 -12.37 -29.19
C SER A 24 -6.11 -13.67 -28.76
N ILE A 25 -5.34 -14.75 -28.66
CA ILE A 25 -5.81 -16.04 -28.19
C ILE A 25 -6.03 -15.88 -26.70
N GLU A 26 -7.24 -16.14 -26.23
CA GLU A 26 -7.48 -16.19 -24.80
C GLU A 26 -6.59 -17.28 -24.21
N MET A 27 -5.84 -16.97 -23.15
CA MET A 27 -4.92 -17.94 -22.51
C MET A 27 -5.60 -19.28 -22.19
N GLY A 28 -6.92 -19.26 -21.94
CA GLY A 28 -7.72 -20.47 -21.74
C GLY A 28 -7.73 -21.42 -22.94
N ASP A 29 -7.74 -20.89 -24.17
CA ASP A 29 -7.78 -21.69 -25.40
C ASP A 29 -6.42 -22.37 -25.66
N VAL A 30 -5.31 -21.67 -25.38
CA VAL A 30 -3.94 -22.23 -25.45
C VAL A 30 -3.77 -23.41 -24.49
N ILE A 31 -4.31 -23.30 -23.28
CA ILE A 31 -4.26 -24.38 -22.27
C ILE A 31 -5.12 -25.56 -22.71
N CYS A 32 -6.31 -25.31 -23.27
CA CYS A 32 -7.17 -26.38 -23.76
C CYS A 32 -6.50 -27.17 -24.90
N GLU A 33 -5.85 -26.48 -25.85
CA GLU A 33 -5.14 -27.11 -26.97
C GLU A 33 -3.91 -27.91 -26.53
N HIS A 34 -3.05 -27.33 -25.69
CA HIS A 34 -1.82 -28.01 -25.25
C HIS A 34 -2.06 -29.18 -24.32
N PHE A 35 -3.06 -29.08 -23.45
CA PHE A 35 -3.34 -30.12 -22.44
C PHE A 35 -4.52 -31.02 -22.83
N ALA A 36 -5.10 -30.85 -24.03
CA ALA A 36 -6.29 -31.56 -24.50
C ALA A 36 -7.45 -31.56 -23.48
N ILE A 37 -7.58 -30.45 -22.74
CA ILE A 37 -8.61 -30.29 -21.70
C ILE A 37 -9.83 -29.66 -22.36
N SER A 38 -11.00 -30.27 -22.18
CA SER A 38 -12.27 -29.66 -22.62
C SER A 38 -12.60 -28.45 -21.76
N LYS A 39 -12.91 -27.31 -22.41
CA LYS A 39 -13.38 -26.09 -21.74
C LYS A 39 -14.69 -26.42 -20.98
N PRO A 40 -14.77 -26.22 -19.67
CA PRO A 40 -15.98 -26.54 -18.91
C PRO A 40 -17.12 -25.60 -19.29
N GLU A 41 -18.34 -26.15 -19.41
CA GLU A 41 -19.55 -25.40 -19.79
C GLU A 41 -19.96 -24.39 -18.71
N GLU A 42 -19.73 -24.74 -17.43
CA GLU A 42 -19.98 -23.87 -16.29
C GLU A 42 -18.70 -23.67 -15.45
N LYS A 43 -18.43 -22.41 -15.09
CA LYS A 43 -17.34 -22.06 -14.16
C LYS A 43 -17.81 -22.38 -12.73
N THR A 44 -17.54 -23.58 -12.26
CA THR A 44 -17.90 -24.06 -10.91
C THR A 44 -17.02 -23.49 -9.79
N VAL A 45 -15.87 -22.90 -10.14
CA VAL A 45 -14.94 -22.31 -9.17
C VAL A 45 -15.27 -20.83 -9.00
N ASN A 46 -15.65 -20.44 -7.77
CA ASN A 46 -15.81 -19.05 -7.36
C ASN A 46 -14.43 -18.36 -7.31
N ASN A 47 -13.85 -18.08 -8.47
CA ASN A 47 -12.70 -17.18 -8.53
C ASN A 47 -13.21 -15.78 -8.18
N PRO A 48 -12.63 -15.11 -7.16
CA PRO A 48 -13.03 -13.76 -6.80
C PRO A 48 -12.91 -12.88 -8.04
N THR A 49 -14.02 -12.26 -8.44
CA THR A 49 -14.18 -11.61 -9.74
C THR A 49 -13.17 -10.49 -9.95
N ARG A 50 -12.76 -9.84 -8.86
CA ARG A 50 -11.78 -8.74 -8.83
C ARG A 50 -11.17 -8.65 -7.44
N ALA A 51 -9.84 -8.69 -7.34
CA ALA A 51 -9.16 -7.97 -6.26
C ALA A 51 -9.24 -6.49 -6.64
N SER A 52 -10.03 -5.69 -5.92
CA SER A 52 -9.91 -4.25 -6.09
C SER A 52 -8.54 -3.84 -5.55
N ASN A 53 -7.77 -3.15 -6.37
CA ASN A 53 -6.61 -2.44 -5.86
C ASN A 53 -7.17 -1.43 -4.85
N LYS A 54 -6.81 -1.59 -3.57
CA LYS A 54 -7.03 -0.57 -2.54
C LYS A 54 -6.65 0.77 -3.18
N GLU A 55 -7.59 1.72 -3.21
CA GLU A 55 -7.56 2.93 -4.03
C GLU A 55 -6.16 3.48 -4.31
N ASN A 56 -5.97 4.02 -5.52
CA ASN A 56 -4.74 4.68 -5.92
C ASN A 56 -4.38 5.76 -4.89
N ILE A 57 -3.46 5.42 -3.98
CA ILE A 57 -2.78 6.36 -3.10
C ILE A 57 -2.37 7.53 -3.99
N THR A 58 -2.98 8.69 -3.79
CA THR A 58 -2.73 9.87 -4.63
C THR A 58 -1.23 10.16 -4.63
N GLU A 59 -0.70 10.76 -5.69
CA GLU A 59 0.73 11.11 -5.76
C GLU A 59 1.17 11.91 -4.54
N LYS A 60 0.31 12.81 -4.04
CA LYS A 60 0.50 13.53 -2.77
C LYS A 60 0.68 12.60 -1.58
N GLU A 61 -0.08 11.52 -1.48
CA GLU A 61 0.04 10.54 -0.39
C GLU A 61 1.23 9.60 -0.56
N ARG A 62 1.59 9.21 -1.79
CA ARG A 62 2.83 8.45 -2.06
C ARG A 62 4.07 9.28 -1.74
N ASN A 63 4.04 10.57 -2.05
CA ASN A 63 5.13 11.52 -1.84
C ASN A 63 5.15 12.12 -0.42
N LYS A 64 4.22 11.76 0.47
CA LYS A 64 4.35 12.09 1.90
C LYS A 64 5.58 11.35 2.44
N ARG A 65 6.68 12.08 2.63
CA ARG A 65 7.89 11.56 3.28
C ARG A 65 7.51 10.87 4.59
N ARG A 66 7.74 9.56 4.67
CA ARG A 66 7.64 8.82 5.92
C ARG A 66 8.77 9.29 6.85
N LYS A 67 8.40 9.78 8.03
CA LYS A 67 9.38 10.21 9.03
C LYS A 67 10.18 9.00 9.53
N SER A 68 11.50 9.15 9.61
CA SER A 68 12.35 8.14 10.22
C SER A 68 12.06 8.00 11.72
N GLU A 69 12.44 6.89 12.34
CA GLU A 69 12.28 6.71 13.79
C GLU A 69 13.03 7.78 14.59
N LYS A 70 14.22 8.15 14.12
CA LYS A 70 15.01 9.25 14.69
C LYS A 70 14.25 10.58 14.64
N GLU A 71 13.60 10.90 13.52
CA GLU A 71 12.78 12.11 13.40
C GLU A 71 11.54 12.07 14.30
N LYS A 72 10.88 10.91 14.42
CA LYS A 72 9.76 10.72 15.35
C LYS A 72 10.21 10.95 16.80
N ALA A 73 11.33 10.35 17.21
CA ALA A 73 11.88 10.48 18.55
C ALA A 73 12.30 11.92 18.89
N LEU A 74 12.91 12.64 17.95
CA LEU A 74 13.24 14.06 18.12
C LEU A 74 11.98 14.92 18.25
N GLY A 75 10.92 14.62 17.51
CA GLY A 75 9.62 15.28 17.66
C GLY A 75 9.00 15.09 19.05
N VAL A 76 9.14 13.90 19.65
CA VAL A 76 8.68 13.64 21.02
C VAL A 76 9.49 14.44 22.05
N LYS A 77 10.81 14.56 21.88
CA LYS A 77 11.68 15.37 22.76
C LYS A 77 11.35 16.86 22.71
N LYS A 78 10.91 17.37 21.56
CA LYS A 78 10.52 18.79 21.37
C LYS A 78 9.14 19.14 21.92
N LYS A 79 8.29 18.16 22.27
CA LYS A 79 6.98 18.45 22.88
C LYS A 79 7.16 19.03 24.28
N GLN A 80 6.62 20.22 24.52
CA GLN A 80 6.60 20.83 25.85
C GLN A 80 5.96 19.88 26.86
N LYS A 81 6.63 19.68 28.00
CA LYS A 81 6.15 18.83 29.10
C LYS A 81 4.99 19.54 29.80
N LYS A 82 3.79 18.99 29.70
CA LYS A 82 2.63 19.49 30.45
C LYS A 82 2.68 18.94 31.89
N PRO A 83 2.30 19.72 32.91
CA PRO A 83 2.15 19.19 34.25
C PRO A 83 0.97 18.21 34.30
N CYS A 84 1.12 17.14 35.08
CA CYS A 84 0.03 16.25 35.40
C CYS A 84 -1.05 17.01 36.19
N GLY A 85 -2.30 16.98 35.73
CA GLY A 85 -3.42 17.64 36.41
C GLY A 85 -3.87 17.02 37.73
N PHE A 86 -3.14 16.02 38.27
CA PHE A 86 -3.38 15.45 39.60
C PHE A 86 -2.16 15.66 40.52
N CYS A 87 -0.98 15.15 40.15
CA CYS A 87 0.22 15.24 40.99
C CYS A 87 1.12 16.45 40.70
N GLY A 88 0.82 17.26 39.67
CA GLY A 88 1.60 18.44 39.30
C GLY A 88 2.96 18.16 38.64
N GLU A 89 3.40 16.90 38.58
CA GLU A 89 4.69 16.54 37.97
C GLU A 89 4.72 16.88 36.48
N LYS A 90 5.75 17.63 36.05
CA LYS A 90 5.96 18.03 34.65
C LYS A 90 6.61 16.91 33.84
N THR A 91 5.86 15.83 33.59
CA THR A 91 6.31 14.70 32.77
C THR A 91 5.32 14.39 31.65
N ASN A 92 5.80 13.91 30.50
CA ASN A 92 4.94 13.39 29.42
C ASN A 92 4.60 11.91 29.61
N LEU A 93 4.94 11.32 30.76
CA LEU A 93 4.78 9.89 31.02
C LEU A 93 3.33 9.53 31.37
N HIS A 94 2.62 10.44 32.02
CA HIS A 94 1.25 10.23 32.45
C HIS A 94 0.47 11.54 32.47
N THR A 95 -0.85 11.42 32.40
CA THR A 95 -1.83 12.51 32.48
C THR A 95 -2.66 12.37 33.75
N LYS A 96 -3.59 13.31 34.02
CA LYS A 96 -4.52 13.21 35.16
C LYS A 96 -5.20 11.84 35.25
N THR A 97 -5.64 11.28 34.12
CA THR A 97 -6.39 10.01 34.05
C THR A 97 -5.52 8.76 34.09
N THR A 98 -4.19 8.90 33.95
CA THR A 98 -3.22 7.79 34.00
C THR A 98 -2.20 7.97 35.11
N CYS A 99 -2.40 8.97 35.99
CA CYS A 99 -1.49 9.30 37.06
C CYS A 99 -1.43 8.16 38.09
N PRO A 100 -0.24 7.67 38.46
CA PRO A 100 -0.10 6.57 39.42
C PRO A 100 -0.61 6.95 40.82
N LYS A 101 -0.59 8.23 41.16
CA LYS A 101 -1.11 8.78 42.41
C LYS A 101 -2.62 9.03 42.38
N ASN A 102 -3.25 9.06 41.20
CA ASN A 102 -4.70 9.27 41.11
C ASN A 102 -5.45 7.96 41.38
N PRO A 103 -6.27 7.88 42.44
CA PRO A 103 -7.03 6.67 42.75
C PRO A 103 -8.06 6.32 41.66
N ASN A 104 -8.55 7.32 40.93
CA ASN A 104 -9.49 7.18 39.82
C ASN A 104 -8.79 7.06 38.45
N ALA A 105 -7.47 6.82 38.42
CA ALA A 105 -6.77 6.62 37.16
C ALA A 105 -7.22 5.32 36.48
N ARG A 106 -7.38 5.38 35.15
CA ARG A 106 -7.52 4.19 34.31
C ARG A 106 -6.18 3.46 34.32
N ARG A 107 -6.04 2.49 35.22
CA ARG A 107 -4.90 1.57 35.23
C ARG A 107 -5.05 0.68 34.01
N MET A 108 -4.14 0.82 33.04
CA MET A 108 -4.04 -0.16 31.97
C MET A 108 -3.86 -1.55 32.60
N PRO A 109 -4.51 -2.60 32.08
CA PRO A 109 -4.23 -3.95 32.52
C PRO A 109 -2.72 -4.19 32.37
N LYS A 110 -2.07 -4.67 33.45
CA LYS A 110 -0.66 -5.01 33.39
C LYS A 110 -0.48 -6.07 32.28
N PRO A 111 0.49 -5.91 31.36
CA PRO A 111 0.79 -6.97 30.42
C PRO A 111 1.13 -8.23 31.23
N LYS A 112 0.45 -9.34 30.90
CA LYS A 112 0.78 -10.64 31.48
C LYS A 112 2.21 -10.98 31.05
N VAL A 113 3.11 -11.06 32.01
CA VAL A 113 4.44 -11.63 31.79
C VAL A 113 4.21 -13.14 31.73
N SER A 114 4.35 -13.72 30.54
CA SER A 114 4.43 -15.16 30.31
C SER A 114 5.85 -15.64 30.55
#